data_AF-Q22XM3-F1
#
_entry.id   AF-Q22XM3-F1
#
_cell.length_a   1.000
_cell.length_b   1.000
_cell.length_c   1.000
_cell.angle_alpha   90.00
_cell.angle_beta   90.00
_cell.angle_gamma   90.00
#
_symmetry.space_group_name_H-M   'P 1'
#
loop_
_entity.id
_entity.type
_entity.pdbx_description
1 polymer ?
#
loop_
_entity_poly.entity_id
_entity_poly.type
_entity_poly.pdbx_seq_one_letter_code
_entity_poly.pdbx_strand_id
1 'polypeptide(L)'
;MRVIAALLVIALVCQSAMAVTSKSQVKLMMEKINSKMEKSPLGRALKGMVTIATKLGYDYQDLYDAFAALKNQLLNSLDNENSLFEEQTACHENFIAQFNALISNYTSQINDTEAQLNYLNDSLNTYEQNLKDAQQALQDNTDALNAAEEALAQAEVLYHYATAEYSNADQVIGVAIEKLQEAQSHYDNADLGSFSFVQIKNTFVSFAQKITEATKGMNAKHQLFVKPVVQAMMQVKNNTSQTSIQTAIKALQDLQAYFQKTFTDLTNEYVIFTQNVQSTIDGLNQLIDILQNQTIPGYESQISQIQAQIQQFEDALSLAQQNLKQAQDYISAEYEIFAIVQARHQALVDRINSEYDLVTQADRIVRNAQAQVNYSN
;
A
#
# COMPACT_ATOMS: atom_id res chain seq x y z
N MET A 1 79.19 -20.07 22.47
CA MET A 1 80.00 -20.65 23.57
C MET A 1 79.46 -20.41 24.99
N ARG A 2 78.23 -19.91 25.20
CA ARG A 2 77.62 -19.76 26.54
C ARG A 2 76.50 -20.77 26.86
N VAL A 3 75.97 -21.48 25.86
CA VAL A 3 74.90 -22.49 26.03
C VAL A 3 75.45 -23.86 26.48
N ILE A 4 76.69 -24.20 26.11
CA ILE A 4 77.35 -25.46 26.51
C ILE A 4 77.80 -25.42 27.98
N ALA A 5 78.16 -24.24 28.50
CA ALA A 5 78.50 -24.08 29.92
C ALA A 5 77.26 -24.19 30.85
N ALA A 6 76.08 -23.76 30.40
CA ALA A 6 74.84 -23.87 31.17
C ALA A 6 74.33 -25.32 31.28
N LEU A 7 74.48 -26.13 30.22
CA LEU A 7 74.12 -27.55 30.23
C LEU A 7 75.09 -28.40 31.08
N LEU A 8 76.39 -28.03 31.13
CA LEU A 8 77.36 -28.70 31.99
C LEU A 8 77.18 -28.37 33.49
N VAL A 9 76.71 -27.16 33.82
CA VAL A 9 76.37 -26.80 35.22
C VAL A 9 75.08 -27.48 35.67
N ILE A 10 74.07 -27.62 34.83
CA ILE A 10 72.85 -28.39 35.16
C ILE A 10 73.16 -29.89 35.27
N ALA A 11 74.04 -30.43 34.42
CA ALA A 11 74.50 -31.82 34.55
C ALA A 11 75.35 -32.07 35.81
N LEU A 12 76.21 -31.12 36.21
CA LEU A 12 76.98 -31.21 37.47
C LEU A 12 76.10 -31.00 38.72
N VAL A 13 75.07 -30.16 38.66
CA VAL A 13 74.07 -30.00 39.73
C VAL A 13 73.19 -31.26 39.83
N CYS A 14 72.89 -31.93 38.72
CA CYS A 14 72.22 -33.23 38.74
C CYS A 14 73.11 -34.37 39.26
N GLN A 15 74.42 -34.37 38.97
CA GLN A 15 75.34 -35.40 39.49
C GLN A 15 75.73 -35.19 40.97
N SER A 16 75.80 -33.95 41.44
CA SER A 16 76.01 -33.65 42.88
C SER A 16 74.73 -33.76 43.72
N ALA A 17 73.54 -33.70 43.12
CA ALA A 17 72.27 -34.05 43.76
C ALA A 17 72.04 -35.58 43.88
N MET A 18 72.74 -36.39 43.07
CA MET A 18 72.64 -37.86 43.10
C MET A 18 73.54 -38.53 44.16
N ALA A 19 74.36 -37.78 44.90
CA ALA A 19 75.23 -38.34 45.94
C ALA A 19 74.83 -37.98 47.39
N VAL A 20 73.87 -37.07 47.61
CA VAL A 20 73.30 -36.78 48.94
C VAL A 20 71.83 -36.42 48.81
N THR A 21 70.97 -37.40 48.54
CA THR A 21 69.53 -37.30 48.82
C THR A 21 69.33 -37.34 50.34
N SER A 22 69.61 -36.21 50.99
CA SER A 22 69.38 -36.08 52.43
C SER A 22 67.93 -36.42 52.74
N LYS A 23 67.70 -37.18 53.82
CA LYS A 23 66.36 -37.51 54.36
C LYS A 23 65.42 -36.27 54.42
N SER A 24 65.98 -35.06 54.49
CA SER A 24 65.29 -33.77 54.45
C SER A 24 64.54 -33.50 53.13
N GLN A 25 65.13 -33.71 51.95
CA GLN A 25 64.45 -33.45 50.67
C GLN A 25 63.35 -34.48 50.37
N VAL A 26 63.60 -35.76 50.70
CA VAL A 26 62.60 -36.82 50.62
C VAL A 26 61.44 -36.53 51.59
N LYS A 27 61.73 -36.04 52.80
CA LYS A 27 60.71 -35.64 53.78
C LYS A 27 59.88 -34.44 53.30
N LEU A 28 60.52 -33.43 52.71
CA LEU A 28 59.84 -32.23 52.19
C LEU A 28 59.01 -32.52 50.93
N MET A 29 59.48 -33.43 50.07
CA MET A 29 58.68 -33.98 48.96
C MET A 29 57.50 -34.81 49.48
N MET A 30 57.70 -35.69 50.47
CA MET A 30 56.63 -36.46 51.11
C MET A 30 55.60 -35.57 51.80
N GLU A 31 55.99 -34.44 52.38
CA GLU A 31 55.09 -33.47 53.04
C GLU A 31 54.26 -32.67 52.02
N LYS A 32 54.89 -32.23 50.92
CA LYS A 32 54.18 -31.61 49.79
C LYS A 32 53.24 -32.59 49.08
N ILE A 33 53.61 -33.86 48.97
CA ILE A 33 52.76 -34.88 48.33
C ILE A 33 51.64 -35.31 49.28
N ASN A 34 51.90 -35.45 50.59
CA ASN A 34 50.88 -35.70 51.60
C ASN A 34 49.81 -34.61 51.64
N SER A 35 50.21 -33.34 51.60
CA SER A 35 49.26 -32.22 51.58
C SER A 35 48.42 -32.14 50.30
N LYS A 36 48.88 -32.72 49.17
CA LYS A 36 48.08 -32.86 47.94
C LYS A 36 47.16 -34.08 47.98
N MET A 37 47.64 -35.21 48.48
CA MET A 37 46.87 -36.45 48.63
C MET A 37 45.72 -36.29 49.64
N GLU A 38 45.85 -35.45 50.68
CA GLU A 38 44.79 -35.27 51.67
C GLU A 38 43.55 -34.51 51.16
N LYS A 39 43.66 -33.82 50.01
CA LYS A 39 42.62 -32.91 49.52
C LYS A 39 41.49 -33.61 48.75
N SER A 40 41.70 -34.81 48.23
CA SER A 40 40.66 -35.55 47.49
C SER A 40 40.37 -36.91 48.13
N PRO A 41 39.14 -37.44 48.03
CA PRO A 41 38.83 -38.80 48.50
C PRO A 41 39.75 -39.86 47.88
N LEU A 42 40.04 -39.76 46.58
CA LEU A 42 41.00 -40.64 45.91
C LEU A 42 42.41 -40.47 46.47
N GLY A 43 42.89 -39.24 46.65
CA GLY A 43 44.20 -38.97 47.24
C GLY A 43 44.33 -39.55 48.66
N ARG A 44 43.29 -39.46 49.49
CA ARG A 44 43.27 -40.05 50.84
C ARG A 44 43.32 -41.57 50.79
N ALA A 45 42.59 -42.19 49.86
CA ALA A 45 42.63 -43.63 49.63
C ALA A 45 44.03 -44.08 49.15
N LEU A 46 44.61 -43.38 48.17
CA LEU A 46 45.98 -43.61 47.69
C LEU A 46 46.99 -43.49 48.82
N LYS A 47 46.90 -42.45 49.66
CA LYS A 47 47.76 -42.28 50.83
C LYS A 47 47.64 -43.45 51.80
N GLY A 48 46.43 -43.94 52.04
CA GLY A 48 46.17 -45.14 52.85
C GLY A 48 46.86 -46.37 52.26
N MET A 49 46.69 -46.63 50.96
CA MET A 49 47.31 -47.74 50.24
C MET A 49 48.85 -47.68 50.27
N VAL A 50 49.43 -46.50 50.00
CA VAL A 50 50.87 -46.25 50.09
C VAL A 50 51.37 -46.53 51.52
N THR A 51 50.64 -46.09 52.55
CA THR A 51 51.01 -46.30 53.95
C THR A 51 50.98 -47.78 54.34
N ILE A 52 49.99 -48.53 53.87
CA ILE A 52 49.84 -49.97 54.10
C ILE A 52 51.00 -50.73 53.43
N ALA A 53 51.23 -50.47 52.15
CA ALA A 53 52.27 -51.15 51.37
C ALA A 53 53.68 -50.89 51.91
N THR A 54 53.95 -49.68 52.41
CA THR A 54 55.24 -49.31 53.00
C THR A 54 55.48 -49.86 54.40
N LYS A 55 54.43 -50.22 55.16
CA LYS A 55 54.55 -50.69 56.56
C LYS A 55 54.43 -52.21 56.74
N LEU A 56 53.72 -52.90 55.86
CA LEU A 56 53.34 -54.31 56.07
C LEU A 56 54.08 -55.30 55.15
N GLY A 57 55.06 -54.86 54.35
CA GLY A 57 55.82 -55.75 53.45
C GLY A 57 54.92 -56.41 52.40
N TYR A 58 53.92 -55.67 51.91
CA TYR A 58 52.95 -56.14 50.93
C TYR A 58 53.62 -56.40 49.56
N ASP A 59 53.04 -57.28 48.74
CA ASP A 59 53.52 -57.49 47.37
C ASP A 59 53.35 -56.20 46.56
N TYR A 60 54.48 -55.56 46.24
CA TYR A 60 54.51 -54.31 45.51
C TYR A 60 53.97 -54.46 44.08
N GLN A 61 53.98 -55.67 43.51
CA GLN A 61 53.55 -55.91 42.13
C GLN A 61 52.05 -55.67 41.95
N ASP A 62 51.21 -56.21 42.84
CA ASP A 62 49.76 -55.98 42.83
C ASP A 62 49.40 -54.49 42.92
N LEU A 63 50.18 -53.73 43.70
CA LEU A 63 49.96 -52.30 43.85
C LEU A 63 50.38 -51.50 42.61
N TYR A 64 51.47 -51.90 41.94
CA TYR A 64 51.85 -51.31 40.66
C TYR A 64 50.83 -51.59 39.57
N ASP A 65 50.31 -52.81 39.51
CA ASP A 65 49.29 -53.21 38.55
C ASP A 65 47.98 -52.45 38.81
N ALA A 66 47.61 -52.25 40.09
CA ALA A 66 46.47 -51.41 40.47
C ALA A 66 46.65 -49.93 40.07
N PHE A 67 47.84 -49.34 40.26
CA PHE A 67 48.10 -47.97 39.80
C PHE A 67 48.10 -47.86 38.27
N ALA A 68 48.66 -48.83 37.56
CA ALA A 68 48.64 -48.88 36.10
C ALA A 68 47.20 -48.98 35.58
N ALA A 69 46.39 -49.87 36.16
CA ALA A 69 44.98 -50.01 35.83
C ALA A 69 44.19 -48.71 36.07
N LEU A 70 44.41 -48.06 37.22
CA LEU A 70 43.74 -46.80 37.55
C LEU A 70 44.16 -45.65 36.62
N LYS A 71 45.45 -45.54 36.27
CA LYS A 71 45.92 -44.57 35.27
C LYS A 71 45.27 -44.81 33.90
N ASN A 72 45.23 -46.06 33.45
CA ASN A 72 44.58 -46.41 32.19
C ASN A 72 43.08 -46.10 32.23
N GLN A 73 42.40 -46.34 33.35
CA GLN A 73 40.99 -45.98 33.51
C GLN A 73 40.76 -44.46 33.44
N LEU A 74 41.64 -43.66 34.07
CA LEU A 74 41.57 -42.20 34.01
C LEU A 74 41.84 -41.67 32.59
N LEU A 75 42.81 -42.23 31.87
CA LEU A 75 43.05 -41.91 30.46
C LEU A 75 41.85 -42.27 29.59
N ASN A 76 41.29 -43.47 29.75
CA ASN A 76 40.07 -43.86 29.03
C ASN A 76 38.89 -42.94 29.36
N SER A 77 38.76 -42.48 30.62
CA SER A 77 37.72 -41.53 31.01
C SER A 77 37.93 -40.16 30.37
N LEU A 78 39.19 -39.73 30.22
CA LEU A 78 39.54 -38.48 29.54
C LEU A 78 39.19 -38.55 28.05
N ASP A 79 39.58 -39.65 27.39
CA ASP A 79 39.29 -39.88 25.98
C ASP A 79 37.77 -39.91 25.75
N ASN A 80 37.01 -40.61 26.60
CA ASN A 80 35.54 -40.65 26.52
C ASN A 80 34.89 -39.26 26.71
N GLU A 81 35.35 -38.46 27.68
CA GLU A 81 34.82 -37.12 27.90
C GLU A 81 35.16 -36.18 26.72
N ASN A 82 36.36 -36.30 26.15
CA ASN A 82 36.74 -35.54 24.96
C ASN A 82 35.85 -35.92 23.76
N SER A 83 35.66 -37.21 23.49
CA SER A 83 34.77 -37.66 22.40
C SER A 83 33.33 -37.19 22.60
N LEU A 84 32.79 -37.27 23.82
CA LEU A 84 31.45 -36.75 24.13
C LEU A 84 31.36 -35.23 23.90
N PHE A 85 32.40 -34.48 24.27
CA PHE A 85 32.45 -33.04 24.07
C PHE A 85 32.56 -32.67 22.58
N GLU A 86 33.31 -33.44 21.78
CA GLU A 86 33.36 -33.28 20.33
C GLU A 86 31.98 -33.51 19.68
N GLU A 87 31.26 -34.56 20.10
CA GLU A 87 29.89 -34.84 19.63
C GLU A 87 28.93 -33.70 20.00
N GLN A 88 29.01 -33.20 21.24
CA GLN A 88 28.19 -32.07 21.71
C GLN A 88 28.52 -30.78 20.96
N THR A 89 29.79 -30.54 20.65
CA THR A 89 30.24 -29.40 19.84
C THR A 89 29.68 -29.48 18.42
N ALA A 90 29.76 -30.64 17.78
CA ALA A 90 29.19 -30.84 16.44
C ALA A 90 27.66 -30.64 16.43
N CYS A 91 26.97 -31.10 17.48
CA CYS A 91 25.53 -30.90 17.64
C CYS A 91 25.18 -29.41 17.82
N HIS A 92 25.92 -28.69 18.67
CA HIS A 92 25.78 -27.25 18.86
C HIS A 92 25.95 -26.48 17.55
N GLU A 93 27.06 -26.73 16.83
CA GLU A 93 27.33 -26.08 15.54
C GLU A 93 26.22 -26.35 14.52
N ASN A 94 25.68 -27.56 14.50
CA ASN A 94 24.57 -27.92 13.65
C ASN A 94 23.28 -27.13 14.00
N PHE A 95 22.93 -27.00 15.28
CA PHE A 95 21.78 -26.19 15.70
C PHE A 95 21.98 -24.71 15.38
N ILE A 96 23.16 -24.15 15.65
CA ILE A 96 23.49 -22.77 15.30
C ILE A 96 23.34 -22.54 13.79
N ALA A 97 23.83 -23.46 12.95
CA ALA A 97 23.67 -23.37 11.51
C ALA A 97 22.20 -23.38 11.08
N GLN A 98 21.38 -24.28 11.66
CA GLN A 98 19.94 -24.35 11.38
C GLN A 98 19.20 -23.08 11.81
N PHE A 99 19.44 -22.56 13.02
CA PHE A 99 18.78 -21.34 13.49
C PHE A 99 19.21 -20.12 12.67
N ASN A 100 20.47 -20.00 12.29
CA ASN A 100 20.92 -18.93 11.39
C ASN A 100 20.25 -18.99 10.02
N ALA A 101 20.05 -20.20 9.46
CA ALA A 101 19.32 -20.37 8.22
C ALA A 101 17.85 -19.93 8.35
N LEU A 102 17.18 -20.27 9.47
CA LEU A 102 15.83 -19.81 9.76
C LEU A 102 15.75 -18.29 9.90
N ILE A 103 16.67 -17.68 10.67
CA ILE A 103 16.75 -16.23 10.85
C ILE A 103 16.91 -15.54 9.48
N SER A 104 17.82 -16.02 8.64
CA SER A 104 18.02 -15.48 7.29
C SER A 104 16.76 -15.62 6.42
N ASN A 105 16.06 -16.75 6.52
CA ASN A 105 14.84 -17.01 5.75
C ASN A 105 13.72 -16.04 6.18
N TYR A 106 13.42 -15.95 7.47
CA TYR A 106 12.38 -15.05 7.98
C TYR A 106 12.72 -13.58 7.73
N THR A 107 13.99 -13.19 7.81
CA THR A 107 14.43 -11.84 7.44
C THR A 107 14.13 -11.54 5.97
N SER A 108 14.41 -12.47 5.05
CA SER A 108 14.05 -12.30 3.64
C SER A 108 12.55 -12.21 3.44
N GLN A 109 11.77 -13.09 4.08
CA GLN A 109 10.30 -13.08 4.01
C GLN A 109 9.71 -11.76 4.50
N ILE A 110 10.25 -11.21 5.59
CA ILE A 110 9.85 -9.89 6.12
C ILE A 110 10.10 -8.81 5.06
N ASN A 111 11.31 -8.74 4.52
CA ASN A 111 11.67 -7.73 3.51
C ASN A 111 10.80 -7.84 2.25
N ASP A 112 10.55 -9.06 1.76
CA ASP A 112 9.71 -9.30 0.59
C ASP A 112 8.25 -8.92 0.85
N THR A 113 7.74 -9.21 2.06
CA THR A 113 6.38 -8.86 2.47
C THR A 113 6.21 -7.35 2.63
N GLU A 114 7.19 -6.66 3.23
CA GLU A 114 7.19 -5.20 3.35
C GLU A 114 7.22 -4.52 1.97
N ALA A 115 7.99 -5.04 1.02
CA ALA A 115 8.01 -4.55 -0.35
C ALA A 115 6.64 -4.70 -1.04
N GLN A 116 5.96 -5.84 -0.83
CA GLN A 116 4.62 -6.08 -1.37
C GLN A 116 3.57 -5.17 -0.72
N LEU A 117 3.64 -4.97 0.60
CA LEU A 117 2.77 -4.02 1.30
C LEU A 117 2.93 -2.59 0.78
N ASN A 118 4.17 -2.14 0.54
CA ASN A 118 4.41 -0.82 -0.02
C ASN A 118 3.77 -0.67 -1.41
N TYR A 119 3.95 -1.67 -2.29
CA TYR A 119 3.33 -1.68 -3.62
C TYR A 119 1.79 -1.65 -3.56
N LEU A 120 1.19 -2.42 -2.66
CA LEU A 120 -0.26 -2.46 -2.48
C LEU A 120 -0.79 -1.13 -1.93
N ASN A 121 -0.09 -0.51 -0.99
CA ASN A 121 -0.46 0.80 -0.46
C ASN A 121 -0.39 1.91 -1.53
N ASP A 122 0.64 1.92 -2.38
CA ASP A 122 0.74 2.86 -3.51
C ASP A 122 -0.41 2.66 -4.51
N SER A 123 -0.76 1.40 -4.76
CA SER A 123 -1.89 1.04 -5.62
C SER A 123 -3.23 1.47 -5.01
N LEU A 124 -3.41 1.25 -3.70
CA LEU A 124 -4.60 1.69 -2.96
C LEU A 124 -4.78 3.21 -3.07
N ASN A 125 -3.73 3.98 -2.78
CA ASN A 125 -3.75 5.44 -2.89
C ASN A 125 -4.13 5.91 -4.31
N THR A 126 -3.64 5.23 -5.34
CA THR A 126 -3.97 5.54 -6.74
C THR A 126 -5.46 5.30 -7.03
N TYR A 127 -6.00 4.16 -6.60
CA TYR A 127 -7.41 3.86 -6.80
C TYR A 127 -8.34 4.76 -5.99
N GLU A 128 -7.97 5.13 -4.77
CA GLU A 128 -8.73 6.10 -3.96
C GLU A 128 -8.77 7.48 -4.62
N GLN A 129 -7.66 7.94 -5.18
CA GLN A 129 -7.63 9.20 -5.94
C GLN A 129 -8.49 9.11 -7.20
N ASN A 130 -8.40 8.01 -7.96
CA ASN A 130 -9.23 7.80 -9.16
C ASN A 130 -10.73 7.74 -8.82
N LEU A 131 -11.10 7.13 -7.70
CA LEU A 131 -12.48 7.09 -7.20
C LEU A 131 -12.98 8.52 -6.91
N LYS A 132 -12.17 9.32 -6.22
CA LYS A 132 -12.50 10.72 -5.93
C LYS A 132 -12.67 11.54 -7.20
N ASP A 133 -11.78 11.38 -8.17
CA ASP A 133 -11.85 12.08 -9.46
C ASP A 133 -13.09 11.67 -10.25
N ALA A 134 -13.47 10.39 -10.24
CA ALA A 134 -14.70 9.90 -10.86
C ALA A 134 -15.96 10.44 -10.18
N GLN A 135 -15.97 10.55 -8.84
CA GLN A 135 -17.06 11.16 -8.08
C GLN A 135 -17.21 12.66 -8.40
N GLN A 136 -16.09 13.39 -8.53
CA GLN A 136 -16.14 14.79 -8.96
C GLN A 136 -16.67 14.93 -10.39
N ALA A 137 -16.19 14.09 -11.30
CA ALA A 137 -16.69 14.07 -12.68
C ALA A 137 -18.19 13.77 -12.73
N LEU A 138 -18.69 12.89 -11.88
CA LEU A 138 -20.12 12.61 -11.78
C LEU A 138 -20.91 13.86 -11.35
N GLN A 139 -20.43 14.58 -10.35
CA GLN A 139 -21.05 15.83 -9.91
C GLN A 139 -21.06 16.88 -11.03
N ASP A 140 -19.92 17.10 -11.67
CA ASP A 140 -19.78 18.09 -12.74
C ASP A 140 -20.70 17.79 -13.93
N ASN A 141 -20.81 16.51 -14.33
CA ASN A 141 -21.72 16.11 -15.42
C ASN A 141 -23.20 16.23 -15.01
N THR A 142 -23.53 15.98 -13.75
CA THR A 142 -24.89 16.17 -13.22
C THR A 142 -25.29 17.65 -13.23
N ASP A 143 -24.38 18.54 -12.83
CA ASP A 143 -24.62 19.98 -12.87
C ASP A 143 -24.77 20.49 -14.32
N ALA A 144 -23.96 19.97 -15.24
CA ALA A 144 -24.09 20.26 -16.67
C ALA A 144 -25.42 19.76 -17.26
N LEU A 145 -25.89 18.58 -16.83
CA LEU A 145 -27.19 18.04 -17.25
C LEU A 145 -28.32 18.95 -16.81
N ASN A 146 -28.34 19.32 -15.52
CA ASN A 146 -29.36 20.23 -14.97
C ASN A 146 -29.38 21.57 -15.72
N ALA A 147 -28.21 22.13 -16.03
CA ALA A 147 -28.11 23.38 -16.79
C ALA A 147 -28.63 23.24 -18.23
N ALA A 148 -28.38 22.10 -18.90
CA ALA A 148 -28.89 21.83 -20.24
C ALA A 148 -30.42 21.67 -20.26
N GLU A 149 -30.98 20.97 -19.27
CA GLU A 149 -32.42 20.84 -19.10
C GLU A 149 -33.10 22.19 -18.83
N GLU A 150 -32.50 23.03 -17.97
CA GLU A 150 -33.00 24.38 -17.71
C GLU A 150 -32.97 25.24 -18.98
N ALA A 151 -31.88 25.19 -19.74
CA ALA A 151 -31.77 25.92 -21.00
C ALA A 151 -32.83 25.48 -22.02
N LEU A 152 -33.14 24.19 -22.08
CA LEU A 152 -34.20 23.65 -22.94
C LEU A 152 -35.57 24.18 -22.53
N ALA A 153 -35.89 24.13 -21.24
CA ALA A 153 -37.16 24.62 -20.70
C ALA A 153 -37.33 26.14 -20.91
N GLN A 154 -36.27 26.93 -20.71
CA GLN A 154 -36.30 28.37 -20.97
C GLN A 154 -36.52 28.66 -22.46
N ALA A 155 -35.87 27.93 -23.36
CA ALA A 155 -36.06 28.10 -24.80
C ALA A 155 -37.48 27.76 -25.26
N GLU A 156 -38.10 26.72 -24.68
CA GLU A 156 -39.50 26.36 -24.96
C GLU A 156 -40.47 27.47 -24.55
N VAL A 157 -40.30 28.06 -23.36
CA VAL A 157 -41.12 29.19 -22.91
C VAL A 157 -40.97 30.39 -23.84
N LEU A 158 -39.73 30.73 -24.21
CA LEU A 158 -39.45 31.86 -25.12
C LEU A 158 -40.02 31.62 -26.52
N TYR A 159 -39.92 30.39 -27.04
CA TYR A 159 -40.48 30.03 -28.34
C TYR A 159 -42.01 30.12 -28.33
N HIS A 160 -42.68 29.62 -27.29
CA HIS A 160 -44.14 29.74 -27.15
C HIS A 160 -44.60 31.19 -27.05
N TYR A 161 -43.89 32.02 -26.29
CA TYR A 161 -44.19 33.45 -26.21
C TYR A 161 -44.06 34.13 -27.58
N ALA A 162 -42.95 33.90 -28.29
CA ALA A 162 -42.70 34.50 -29.59
C ALA A 162 -43.70 34.02 -30.66
N THR A 163 -44.03 32.72 -30.69
CA THR A 163 -44.99 32.17 -31.65
C THR A 163 -46.40 32.71 -31.44
N ALA A 164 -46.84 32.94 -30.20
CA ALA A 164 -48.11 33.59 -29.91
C ALA A 164 -48.17 35.03 -30.44
N GLU A 165 -47.09 35.81 -30.30
CA GLU A 165 -47.00 37.16 -30.84
C GLU A 165 -47.09 37.18 -32.38
N TYR A 166 -46.35 36.29 -33.06
CA TYR A 166 -46.40 36.21 -34.53
C TYR A 166 -47.76 35.73 -35.06
N SER A 167 -48.39 34.75 -34.41
CA SER A 167 -49.71 34.25 -34.81
C SER A 167 -50.80 35.33 -34.72
N ASN A 168 -50.80 36.11 -33.63
CA ASN A 168 -51.73 37.22 -33.47
C ASN A 168 -51.52 38.29 -34.56
N ALA A 169 -50.26 38.65 -34.86
CA ALA A 169 -49.96 39.62 -35.90
C ALA A 169 -50.36 39.14 -37.31
N ASP A 170 -50.06 37.89 -37.67
CA ASP A 170 -50.41 37.30 -38.97
C ASP A 170 -51.94 37.24 -39.17
N GLN A 171 -52.70 36.86 -38.14
CA GLN A 171 -54.17 36.85 -38.22
C GLN A 171 -54.73 38.26 -38.46
N VAL A 172 -54.25 39.27 -37.74
CA VAL A 172 -54.70 40.66 -37.91
C VAL A 172 -54.36 41.19 -39.31
N ILE A 173 -53.17 40.85 -39.83
CA ILE A 173 -52.73 41.25 -41.17
C ILE A 173 -53.57 40.55 -42.24
N GLY A 174 -53.84 39.24 -42.11
CA GLY A 174 -54.65 38.47 -43.04
C GLY A 174 -56.07 39.04 -43.18
N VAL A 175 -56.73 39.34 -42.05
CA VAL A 175 -58.05 39.97 -42.04
C VAL A 175 -58.02 41.35 -42.69
N ALA A 176 -56.95 42.13 -42.47
CA ALA A 176 -56.80 43.44 -43.10
C ALA A 176 -56.61 43.35 -44.63
N ILE A 177 -55.85 42.37 -45.12
CA ILE A 177 -55.67 42.10 -46.55
C ILE A 177 -57.00 41.72 -47.20
N GLU A 178 -57.73 40.78 -46.62
CA GLU A 178 -59.03 40.32 -47.14
C GLU A 178 -60.02 41.50 -47.29
N LYS A 179 -60.13 42.33 -46.24
CA LYS A 179 -61.01 43.51 -46.27
C LYS A 179 -60.55 44.61 -47.23
N LEU A 180 -59.26 44.77 -47.46
CA LEU A 180 -58.75 45.68 -48.48
C LEU A 180 -59.06 45.17 -49.89
N GLN A 181 -58.97 43.87 -50.12
CA GLN A 181 -59.31 43.24 -51.41
C GLN A 181 -60.81 43.34 -51.69
N GLU A 182 -61.67 43.14 -50.68
CA GLU A 182 -63.11 43.41 -50.78
C GLU A 182 -63.36 44.88 -51.18
N ALA A 183 -62.73 45.83 -50.48
CA ALA A 183 -62.86 47.26 -50.79
C ALA A 183 -62.36 47.63 -52.19
N GLN A 184 -61.29 46.98 -52.67
CA GLN A 184 -60.80 47.15 -54.03
C GLN A 184 -61.81 46.61 -55.07
N SER A 185 -62.40 45.44 -54.83
CA SER A 185 -63.41 44.86 -55.73
C SER A 185 -64.66 45.74 -55.84
N HIS A 186 -65.12 46.32 -54.73
CA HIS A 186 -66.22 47.30 -54.74
C HIS A 186 -65.88 48.57 -55.54
N TYR A 187 -64.63 49.03 -55.48
CA TYR A 187 -64.16 50.16 -56.27
C TYR A 187 -64.15 49.84 -57.77
N ASP A 188 -63.68 48.66 -58.15
CA ASP A 188 -63.57 48.22 -59.56
C ASP A 188 -64.95 47.95 -60.21
N ASN A 189 -65.94 47.51 -59.43
CA ASN A 189 -67.28 47.16 -59.92
C ASN A 189 -68.31 48.31 -59.88
N ALA A 190 -67.92 49.51 -59.42
CA ALA A 190 -68.81 50.68 -59.20
C ALA A 190 -70.05 50.41 -58.31
N ASP A 191 -70.10 49.27 -57.62
CA ASP A 191 -71.17 48.90 -56.69
C ASP A 191 -70.88 49.46 -55.30
N LEU A 192 -71.19 50.76 -55.14
CA LEU A 192 -71.11 51.48 -53.87
C LEU A 192 -72.36 51.29 -52.99
N GLY A 193 -73.29 50.41 -53.38
CA GLY A 193 -74.66 50.38 -52.86
C GLY A 193 -74.79 50.00 -51.38
N SER A 194 -73.79 49.37 -50.77
CA SER A 194 -73.81 48.94 -49.37
C SER A 194 -72.53 49.24 -48.56
N PHE A 195 -71.44 49.65 -49.21
CA PHE A 195 -70.14 49.94 -48.60
C PHE A 195 -69.77 51.41 -48.83
N SER A 196 -70.17 52.30 -47.92
CA SER A 196 -69.88 53.73 -48.06
C SER A 196 -68.36 54.00 -47.93
N PHE A 197 -67.85 54.96 -48.70
CA PHE A 197 -66.46 55.45 -48.57
C PHE A 197 -66.06 55.81 -47.13
N VAL A 198 -67.03 56.20 -46.30
CA VAL A 198 -66.83 56.50 -44.87
C VAL A 198 -66.58 55.22 -44.06
N GLN A 199 -67.33 54.14 -44.32
CA GLN A 199 -67.10 52.83 -43.69
C GLN A 199 -65.74 52.25 -44.08
N ILE A 200 -65.33 52.42 -45.35
CA ILE A 200 -64.01 52.04 -45.87
C ILE A 200 -62.90 52.76 -45.08
N LYS A 201 -62.99 54.09 -44.95
CA LYS A 201 -62.01 54.90 -44.21
C LYS A 201 -61.90 54.51 -42.73
N ASN A 202 -63.02 54.32 -42.05
CA ASN A 202 -63.03 53.97 -40.62
C ASN A 202 -62.47 52.56 -40.38
N THR A 203 -62.77 51.64 -41.28
CA THR A 203 -62.24 50.27 -41.26
C THR A 203 -60.71 50.27 -41.38
N PHE A 204 -60.13 51.11 -42.24
CA PHE A 204 -58.67 51.20 -42.39
C PHE A 204 -57.96 51.84 -41.20
N VAL A 205 -58.56 52.87 -40.58
CA VAL A 205 -58.02 53.43 -39.33
C VAL A 205 -58.03 52.37 -38.23
N SER A 206 -59.11 51.59 -38.14
CA SER A 206 -59.21 50.49 -37.17
C SER A 206 -58.16 49.41 -37.42
N PHE A 207 -57.91 49.01 -38.67
CA PHE A 207 -56.86 48.04 -38.98
C PHE A 207 -55.45 48.56 -38.68
N ALA A 208 -55.15 49.82 -39.00
CA ALA A 208 -53.87 50.43 -38.64
C ALA A 208 -53.63 50.39 -37.12
N GLN A 209 -54.67 50.67 -36.32
CA GLN A 209 -54.63 50.57 -34.86
C GLN A 209 -54.44 49.13 -34.40
N LYS A 210 -55.22 48.17 -34.94
CA LYS A 210 -55.12 46.75 -34.58
C LYS A 210 -53.76 46.16 -34.89
N ILE A 211 -53.16 46.49 -36.04
CA ILE A 211 -51.81 46.05 -36.39
C ILE A 211 -50.77 46.68 -35.46
N THR A 212 -50.92 47.97 -35.15
CA THR A 212 -50.02 48.64 -34.20
C THR A 212 -50.09 47.98 -32.83
N GLU A 213 -51.28 47.63 -32.35
CA GLU A 213 -51.45 46.97 -31.05
C GLU A 213 -50.94 45.52 -31.08
N ALA A 214 -51.25 44.77 -32.14
CA ALA A 214 -50.80 43.39 -32.32
C ALA A 214 -49.28 43.25 -32.45
N THR A 215 -48.58 44.32 -32.82
CA THR A 215 -47.12 44.35 -33.01
C THR A 215 -46.39 45.16 -31.93
N LYS A 216 -47.12 45.70 -30.95
CA LYS A 216 -46.57 46.59 -29.91
C LYS A 216 -45.56 45.91 -28.99
N GLY A 217 -45.76 44.61 -28.71
CA GLY A 217 -44.85 43.78 -27.91
C GLY A 217 -43.59 43.34 -28.67
N MET A 218 -43.61 43.44 -30.01
CA MET A 218 -42.50 42.99 -30.83
C MET A 218 -41.30 43.93 -30.75
N ASN A 219 -40.11 43.37 -30.94
CA ASN A 219 -38.86 44.13 -30.92
C ASN A 219 -38.84 45.29 -31.94
N ALA A 220 -37.93 46.25 -31.71
CA ALA A 220 -37.82 47.46 -32.54
C ALA A 220 -37.57 47.17 -34.04
N LYS A 221 -36.93 46.05 -34.38
CA LYS A 221 -36.68 45.64 -35.76
C LYS A 221 -37.99 45.30 -36.47
N HIS A 222 -38.89 44.55 -35.82
CA HIS A 222 -40.21 44.24 -36.39
C HIS A 222 -41.08 45.49 -36.53
N GLN A 223 -41.02 46.40 -35.55
CA GLN A 223 -41.78 47.65 -35.61
C GLN A 223 -41.37 48.56 -36.79
N LEU A 224 -40.13 48.46 -37.29
CA LEU A 224 -39.70 49.19 -38.50
C LEU A 224 -40.45 48.74 -39.75
N PHE A 225 -40.83 47.46 -39.85
CA PHE A 225 -41.61 46.93 -40.98
C PHE A 225 -43.10 47.26 -40.87
N VAL A 226 -43.60 47.55 -39.67
CA VAL A 226 -45.00 47.95 -39.43
C VAL A 226 -45.25 49.41 -39.83
N LYS A 227 -44.26 50.30 -39.68
CA LYS A 227 -44.41 51.74 -39.98
C LYS A 227 -44.87 52.04 -41.42
N PRO A 228 -44.28 51.47 -42.49
CA PRO A 228 -44.75 51.68 -43.86
C PRO A 228 -46.20 51.23 -44.07
N VAL A 229 -46.62 50.16 -43.41
CA VAL A 229 -48.00 49.65 -43.49
C VAL A 229 -48.99 50.63 -42.87
N VAL A 230 -48.70 51.12 -41.65
CA VAL A 230 -49.53 52.14 -40.99
C VAL A 230 -49.60 53.42 -41.82
N GLN A 231 -48.48 53.85 -42.42
CA GLN A 231 -48.44 55.00 -43.31
C GLN A 231 -49.30 54.79 -44.57
N ALA A 232 -49.20 53.62 -45.20
CA ALA A 232 -50.01 53.28 -46.38
C ALA A 232 -51.51 53.28 -46.05
N MET A 233 -51.92 52.72 -44.90
CA MET A 233 -53.32 52.78 -44.45
C MET A 233 -53.80 54.21 -44.16
N MET A 234 -52.95 55.04 -43.58
CA MET A 234 -53.27 56.45 -43.34
C MET A 234 -53.38 57.26 -44.64
N GLN A 235 -52.65 56.88 -45.70
CA GLN A 235 -52.82 57.49 -47.02
C GLN A 235 -54.20 57.16 -47.62
N VAL A 236 -54.69 55.92 -47.47
CA VAL A 236 -56.05 55.52 -47.92
C VAL A 236 -57.14 56.33 -47.22
N LYS A 237 -56.95 56.65 -45.93
CA LYS A 237 -57.85 57.53 -45.16
C LYS A 237 -57.97 58.93 -45.79
N ASN A 238 -56.82 59.51 -46.15
CA ASN A 238 -56.73 60.90 -46.62
C ASN A 238 -57.14 61.06 -48.08
N ASN A 239 -56.85 60.07 -48.93
CA ASN A 239 -57.21 60.07 -50.34
C ASN A 239 -57.56 58.65 -50.80
N THR A 240 -58.84 58.29 -50.74
CA THR A 240 -59.32 56.94 -51.07
C THR A 240 -59.41 56.77 -52.58
N SER A 241 -58.28 56.42 -53.19
CA SER A 241 -58.14 56.08 -54.61
C SER A 241 -57.75 54.60 -54.79
N GLN A 242 -58.01 54.05 -55.97
CA GLN A 242 -57.57 52.70 -56.35
C GLN A 242 -56.06 52.48 -56.07
N THR A 243 -55.22 53.46 -56.44
CA THR A 243 -53.77 53.42 -56.22
C THR A 243 -53.41 53.39 -54.73
N SER A 244 -54.11 54.16 -53.89
CA SER A 244 -53.88 54.15 -52.44
C SER A 244 -54.22 52.80 -51.81
N ILE A 245 -55.34 52.18 -52.23
CA ILE A 245 -55.81 50.87 -51.75
C ILE A 245 -54.81 49.79 -52.18
N GLN A 246 -54.37 49.79 -53.44
CA GLN A 246 -53.36 48.86 -53.95
C GLN A 246 -52.02 48.98 -53.20
N THR A 247 -51.62 50.21 -52.85
CA THR A 247 -50.40 50.45 -52.08
C THR A 247 -50.51 49.88 -50.66
N ALA A 248 -51.67 50.04 -50.00
CA ALA A 248 -51.92 49.47 -48.69
C ALA A 248 -51.97 47.92 -48.71
N ILE A 249 -52.59 47.32 -49.75
CA ILE A 249 -52.59 45.87 -49.95
C ILE A 249 -51.16 45.35 -50.09
N LYS A 250 -50.38 45.96 -50.97
CA LYS A 250 -48.99 45.54 -51.19
C LYS A 250 -48.15 45.66 -49.92
N ALA A 251 -48.27 46.77 -49.19
CA ALA A 251 -47.55 46.96 -47.94
C ALA A 251 -47.91 45.89 -46.89
N LEU A 252 -49.18 45.50 -46.80
CA LEU A 252 -49.61 44.41 -45.92
C LEU A 252 -49.10 43.04 -46.37
N GLN A 253 -49.14 42.76 -47.67
CA GLN A 253 -48.61 41.51 -48.23
C GLN A 253 -47.10 41.40 -47.97
N ASP A 254 -46.35 42.49 -48.13
CA ASP A 254 -44.92 42.55 -47.83
C ASP A 254 -44.67 42.32 -46.32
N LEU A 255 -45.48 42.91 -45.44
CA LEU A 255 -45.40 42.70 -43.99
C LEU A 255 -45.78 41.27 -43.60
N GLN A 256 -46.80 40.68 -44.23
CA GLN A 256 -47.21 39.30 -44.01
C GLN A 256 -46.09 38.34 -44.41
N ALA A 257 -45.53 38.50 -45.60
CA ALA A 257 -44.42 37.69 -46.08
C ALA A 257 -43.19 37.82 -45.16
N TYR A 258 -42.92 39.02 -44.66
CA TYR A 258 -41.86 39.25 -43.67
C TYR A 258 -42.10 38.48 -42.37
N PHE A 259 -43.30 38.52 -41.81
CA PHE A 259 -43.64 37.80 -40.58
C PHE A 259 -43.64 36.29 -40.77
N GLN A 260 -44.20 35.79 -41.87
CA GLN A 260 -44.17 34.36 -42.21
C GLN A 260 -42.74 33.83 -42.35
N LYS A 261 -41.86 34.59 -43.03
CA LYS A 261 -40.44 34.24 -43.12
C LYS A 261 -39.78 34.24 -41.74
N THR A 262 -39.95 35.32 -40.97
CA THR A 262 -39.34 35.44 -39.63
C THR A 262 -39.80 34.32 -38.70
N PHE A 263 -41.08 33.95 -38.74
CA PHE A 263 -41.63 32.85 -37.97
C PHE A 263 -41.04 31.49 -38.38
N THR A 264 -40.85 31.28 -39.69
CA THR A 264 -40.20 30.09 -40.23
C THR A 264 -38.75 30.01 -39.76
N ASP A 265 -38.01 31.12 -39.84
CA ASP A 265 -36.62 31.21 -39.39
C ASP A 265 -36.51 30.91 -37.88
N LEU A 266 -37.37 31.53 -37.05
CA LEU A 266 -37.44 31.27 -35.61
C LEU A 266 -37.74 29.80 -35.30
N THR A 267 -38.69 29.20 -36.01
CA THR A 267 -39.05 27.79 -35.81
C THR A 267 -37.89 26.88 -36.18
N ASN A 268 -37.19 27.15 -37.27
CA ASN A 268 -36.00 26.39 -37.66
C ASN A 268 -34.87 26.53 -36.63
N GLU A 269 -34.62 27.75 -36.14
CA GLU A 269 -33.61 28.01 -35.09
C GLU A 269 -33.95 27.27 -33.79
N TYR A 270 -35.21 27.30 -33.36
CA TYR A 270 -35.68 26.56 -32.18
C TYR A 270 -35.52 25.04 -32.35
N VAL A 271 -35.91 24.49 -33.51
CA VAL A 271 -35.76 23.05 -33.79
C VAL A 271 -34.28 22.64 -33.77
N ILE A 272 -33.39 23.44 -34.38
CA ILE A 272 -31.95 23.17 -34.36
C ILE A 272 -31.39 23.24 -32.93
N PHE A 273 -31.78 24.28 -32.18
CA PHE A 273 -31.36 24.45 -30.78
C PHE A 273 -31.78 23.25 -29.92
N THR A 274 -33.07 22.88 -29.96
CA THR A 274 -33.61 21.76 -29.18
C THR A 274 -32.94 20.44 -29.53
N GLN A 275 -32.69 20.16 -30.81
CA GLN A 275 -31.95 18.97 -31.24
C GLN A 275 -30.52 18.92 -30.67
N ASN A 276 -29.80 20.05 -30.71
CA ASN A 276 -28.43 20.12 -30.19
C ASN A 276 -28.38 19.96 -28.66
N VAL A 277 -29.31 20.59 -27.95
CA VAL A 277 -29.40 20.45 -26.49
C VAL A 277 -29.82 19.04 -26.10
N GLN A 278 -30.78 18.42 -26.80
CA GLN A 278 -31.18 17.04 -26.54
C GLN A 278 -30.02 16.06 -26.76
N SER A 279 -29.24 16.23 -27.85
CA SER A 279 -28.03 15.41 -28.06
C SER A 279 -27.00 15.58 -26.95
N THR A 280 -26.93 16.78 -26.34
CA THR A 280 -26.05 17.06 -25.20
C THR A 280 -26.56 16.35 -23.94
N ILE A 281 -27.85 16.45 -23.65
CA ILE A 281 -28.53 15.76 -22.55
C ILE A 281 -28.33 14.24 -22.66
N ASP A 282 -28.54 13.67 -23.83
CA ASP A 282 -28.37 12.23 -24.07
C ASP A 282 -26.93 11.79 -23.81
N GLY A 283 -25.94 12.58 -24.26
CA GLY A 283 -24.52 12.30 -24.01
C GLY A 283 -24.14 12.40 -22.52
N LEU A 284 -24.66 13.41 -21.81
CA LEU A 284 -24.43 13.58 -20.38
C LEU A 284 -25.06 12.43 -19.58
N ASN A 285 -26.29 12.02 -19.91
CA ASN A 285 -26.95 10.88 -19.29
C ASN A 285 -26.14 9.58 -19.45
N GLN A 286 -25.57 9.34 -20.64
CA GLN A 286 -24.70 8.19 -20.87
C GLN A 286 -23.43 8.24 -20.00
N LEU A 287 -22.79 9.41 -19.91
CA LEU A 287 -21.59 9.58 -19.07
C LEU A 287 -21.90 9.37 -17.58
N ILE A 288 -23.01 9.94 -17.11
CA ILE A 288 -23.49 9.77 -15.73
C ILE A 288 -23.76 8.30 -15.43
N ASP A 289 -24.45 7.59 -16.33
CA ASP A 289 -24.72 6.16 -16.18
C ASP A 289 -23.43 5.33 -16.09
N ILE A 290 -22.47 5.58 -16.98
CA ILE A 290 -21.16 4.89 -16.95
C ILE A 290 -20.43 5.18 -15.63
N LEU A 291 -20.40 6.44 -15.18
CA LEU A 291 -19.73 6.81 -13.94
C LEU A 291 -20.38 6.15 -12.73
N GLN A 292 -21.71 6.23 -12.61
CA GLN A 292 -22.48 5.72 -11.47
C GLN A 292 -22.50 4.19 -11.41
N ASN A 293 -22.71 3.53 -12.55
CA ASN A 293 -23.04 2.11 -12.57
C ASN A 293 -21.85 1.21 -12.93
N GLN A 294 -20.74 1.78 -13.42
CA GLN A 294 -19.58 1.00 -13.86
C GLN A 294 -18.28 1.49 -13.23
N THR A 295 -17.91 2.75 -13.44
CA THR A 295 -16.59 3.27 -13.06
C THR A 295 -16.42 3.36 -11.54
N ILE A 296 -17.34 4.03 -10.84
CA ILE A 296 -17.27 4.19 -9.39
C ILE A 296 -17.35 2.83 -8.67
N PRO A 297 -18.35 1.96 -8.95
CA PRO A 297 -18.39 0.63 -8.34
C PRO A 297 -17.17 -0.24 -8.68
N GLY A 298 -16.62 -0.07 -9.89
CA GLY A 298 -15.39 -0.73 -10.31
C GLY A 298 -14.21 -0.35 -9.41
N TYR A 299 -14.01 0.94 -9.15
CA TYR A 299 -12.96 1.41 -8.23
C TYR A 299 -13.21 0.98 -6.78
N GLU A 300 -14.44 1.07 -6.28
CA GLU A 300 -14.80 0.60 -4.93
C GLU A 300 -14.49 -0.90 -4.75
N SER A 301 -14.78 -1.71 -5.76
CA SER A 301 -14.44 -3.14 -5.76
C SER A 301 -12.93 -3.37 -5.76
N GLN A 302 -12.16 -2.63 -6.55
CA GLN A 302 -10.68 -2.77 -6.57
C GLN A 302 -10.06 -2.35 -5.24
N ILE A 303 -10.52 -1.24 -4.66
CA ILE A 303 -10.11 -0.77 -3.33
C ILE A 303 -10.36 -1.86 -2.29
N SER A 304 -11.57 -2.42 -2.26
CA SER A 304 -11.94 -3.47 -1.30
C SER A 304 -11.06 -4.72 -1.44
N GLN A 305 -10.72 -5.11 -2.67
CA GLN A 305 -9.83 -6.25 -2.93
C GLN A 305 -8.40 -5.98 -2.46
N ILE A 306 -7.87 -4.79 -2.74
CA ILE A 306 -6.52 -4.39 -2.32
C ILE A 306 -6.43 -4.32 -0.79
N GLN A 307 -7.44 -3.75 -0.13
CA GLN A 307 -7.50 -3.71 1.35
C GLN A 307 -7.49 -5.11 1.96
N ALA A 308 -8.23 -6.05 1.37
CA ALA A 308 -8.21 -7.45 1.82
C ALA A 308 -6.84 -8.11 1.61
N GLN A 309 -6.14 -7.81 0.52
CA GLN A 309 -4.78 -8.29 0.28
C GLN A 309 -3.78 -7.68 1.28
N ILE A 310 -3.87 -6.38 1.54
CA ILE A 310 -3.03 -5.70 2.55
C ILE A 310 -3.17 -6.41 3.89
N GLN A 311 -4.39 -6.67 4.35
CA GLN A 311 -4.61 -7.38 5.62
C GLN A 311 -3.94 -8.76 5.65
N GLN A 312 -4.03 -9.53 4.56
CA GLN A 312 -3.37 -10.85 4.47
C GLN A 312 -1.85 -10.74 4.58
N PHE A 313 -1.25 -9.72 3.97
CA PHE A 313 0.19 -9.49 4.05
C PHE A 313 0.62 -8.93 5.42
N GLU A 314 -0.20 -8.12 6.07
CA GLU A 314 0.05 -7.68 7.45
C GLU A 314 0.05 -8.86 8.43
N ASP A 315 -0.91 -9.79 8.29
CA ASP A 315 -0.97 -11.01 9.09
C ASP A 315 0.28 -11.89 8.84
N ALA A 316 0.68 -12.05 7.58
CA ALA A 316 1.89 -12.79 7.21
C ALA A 316 3.16 -12.13 7.75
N LEU A 317 3.25 -10.80 7.71
CA LEU A 317 4.36 -10.04 8.26
C LEU A 317 4.47 -10.24 9.77
N SER A 318 3.35 -10.15 10.48
CA SER A 318 3.31 -10.37 11.93
C SER A 318 3.79 -11.78 12.30
N LEU A 319 3.32 -12.80 11.58
CA LEU A 319 3.75 -14.19 11.78
C LEU A 319 5.25 -14.37 11.50
N ALA A 320 5.77 -13.79 10.40
CA ALA A 320 7.18 -13.88 10.06
C ALA A 320 8.07 -13.20 11.11
N GLN A 321 7.65 -12.04 11.64
CA GLN A 321 8.34 -11.34 12.73
C GLN A 321 8.33 -12.16 14.03
N GLN A 322 7.21 -12.81 14.36
CA GLN A 322 7.14 -13.72 15.51
C GLN A 322 8.10 -14.90 15.37
N ASN A 323 8.12 -15.54 14.20
CA ASN A 323 9.00 -16.67 13.93
C ASN A 323 10.48 -16.28 13.94
N LEU A 324 10.82 -15.10 13.40
CA LEU A 324 12.16 -14.53 13.48
C LEU A 324 12.59 -14.37 14.94
N LYS A 325 11.72 -13.77 15.77
CA LYS A 325 11.99 -13.58 17.19
C LYS A 325 12.19 -14.91 17.91
N GLN A 326 11.35 -15.90 17.64
CA GLN A 326 11.47 -17.23 18.23
C GLN A 326 12.79 -17.92 17.83
N ALA A 327 13.21 -17.82 16.56
CA ALA A 327 14.48 -18.37 16.11
C ALA A 327 15.69 -17.68 16.77
N GLN A 328 15.60 -16.35 16.99
CA GLN A 328 16.60 -15.60 17.74
C GLN A 328 16.65 -16.00 19.23
N ASP A 329 15.51 -16.31 19.83
CA ASP A 329 15.49 -16.78 21.22
C ASP A 329 16.08 -18.20 21.33
N TYR A 330 15.83 -19.07 20.35
CA TYR A 330 16.44 -20.40 20.30
C TYR A 330 17.95 -20.38 20.12
N ILE A 331 18.49 -19.52 19.25
CA ILE A 331 19.94 -19.42 19.08
C ILE A 331 20.61 -18.90 20.37
N SER A 332 19.99 -17.94 21.07
CA SER A 332 20.49 -17.47 22.37
C SER A 332 20.47 -18.56 23.44
N ALA A 333 19.37 -19.32 23.54
CA ALA A 333 19.26 -20.44 24.49
C ALA A 333 20.31 -21.54 24.20
N GLU A 334 20.56 -21.84 22.94
CA GLU A 334 21.58 -22.81 22.52
C GLU A 334 23.00 -22.37 22.94
N TYR A 335 23.33 -21.09 22.80
CA TYR A 335 24.60 -20.56 23.31
C TYR A 335 24.74 -20.68 24.83
N GLU A 336 23.66 -20.43 25.58
CA GLU A 336 23.67 -20.59 27.04
C GLU A 336 23.86 -22.05 27.45
N ILE A 337 23.18 -22.98 26.79
CA ILE A 337 23.34 -24.43 27.02
C ILE A 337 24.76 -24.88 26.73
N PHE A 338 25.33 -24.46 25.59
CA PHE A 338 26.68 -24.86 25.21
C PHE A 338 27.75 -24.29 26.16
N ALA A 339 27.56 -23.08 26.69
CA ALA A 339 28.45 -22.53 27.73
C ALA A 339 28.48 -23.41 29.00
N ILE A 340 27.34 -23.98 29.40
CA ILE A 340 27.27 -24.95 30.51
C ILE A 340 28.02 -26.24 30.16
N VAL A 341 27.88 -26.74 28.93
CA VAL A 341 28.60 -27.92 28.45
C VAL A 341 30.11 -27.69 28.48
N GLN A 342 30.59 -26.55 27.98
CA GLN A 342 32.01 -26.17 28.03
C GLN A 342 32.54 -26.10 29.46
N ALA A 343 31.81 -25.47 30.38
CA ALA A 343 32.19 -25.38 31.78
C ALA A 343 32.26 -26.77 32.45
N ARG A 344 31.29 -27.65 32.16
CA ARG A 344 31.28 -29.04 32.66
C ARG A 344 32.48 -29.81 32.14
N HIS A 345 32.73 -29.75 30.84
CA HIS A 345 33.85 -30.43 30.19
C HIS A 345 35.19 -30.03 30.83
N GLN A 346 35.44 -28.71 30.93
CA GLN A 346 36.66 -28.19 31.54
C GLN A 346 36.83 -28.69 32.99
N ALA A 347 35.76 -28.64 33.80
CA ALA A 347 35.81 -29.10 35.19
C ALA A 347 36.10 -30.60 35.31
N LEU A 348 35.59 -31.43 34.39
CA LEU A 348 35.85 -32.87 34.36
C LEU A 348 37.28 -33.18 33.91
N VAL A 349 37.76 -32.52 32.86
CA VAL A 349 39.15 -32.64 32.38
C VAL A 349 40.14 -32.24 33.47
N ASP A 350 39.93 -31.11 34.13
CA ASP A 350 40.79 -30.64 35.23
C ASP A 350 40.82 -31.64 36.40
N ARG A 351 39.65 -32.22 36.73
CA ARG A 351 39.54 -33.23 37.76
C ARG A 351 40.29 -34.51 37.39
N ILE A 352 40.08 -35.05 36.19
CA ILE A 352 40.73 -36.28 35.72
C ILE A 352 42.24 -36.10 35.68
N ASN A 353 42.74 -34.97 35.18
CA ASN A 353 44.16 -34.65 35.16
C ASN A 353 44.74 -34.56 36.58
N SER A 354 44.01 -33.93 37.52
CA SER A 354 44.42 -33.87 38.92
C SER A 354 44.47 -35.26 39.58
N GLU A 355 43.49 -36.12 39.31
CA GLU A 355 43.45 -37.49 39.81
C GLU A 355 44.59 -38.33 39.20
N TYR A 356 44.88 -38.18 37.91
CA TYR A 356 45.98 -38.86 37.22
C TYR A 356 47.35 -38.48 37.80
N ASP A 357 47.55 -37.19 38.09
CA ASP A 357 48.75 -36.68 38.74
C ASP A 357 48.94 -37.25 40.15
N LEU A 358 47.85 -37.40 40.91
CA LEU A 358 47.87 -38.00 42.25
C LEU A 358 48.26 -39.48 42.18
N VAL A 359 47.69 -40.25 41.26
CA VAL A 359 48.04 -41.67 41.06
C VAL A 359 49.50 -41.80 40.63
N THR A 360 49.98 -40.93 39.75
CA THR A 360 51.38 -40.90 39.31
C THR A 360 52.34 -40.57 40.47
N GLN A 361 51.96 -39.65 41.36
CA GLN A 361 52.75 -39.33 42.55
C GLN A 361 52.75 -40.51 43.54
N ALA A 362 51.61 -41.16 43.77
CA ALA A 362 51.52 -42.33 44.66
C ALA A 362 52.38 -43.49 44.16
N ASP A 363 52.30 -43.82 42.87
CA ASP A 363 53.13 -44.84 42.20
C ASP A 363 54.64 -44.56 42.38
N ARG A 364 55.07 -43.31 42.19
CA ARG A 364 56.47 -42.90 42.42
C ARG A 364 56.90 -43.09 43.88
N ILE A 365 56.05 -42.74 44.85
CA ILE A 365 56.38 -42.90 46.28
C ILE A 365 56.58 -44.38 46.60
N VAL A 366 55.68 -45.24 46.14
CA VAL A 366 55.75 -46.69 46.40
C VAL A 366 57.02 -47.29 45.79
N ARG A 367 57.37 -46.93 44.55
CA ARG A 367 58.61 -47.36 43.91
C ARG A 367 59.86 -46.93 44.68
N ASN A 368 59.90 -45.68 45.13
CA ASN A 368 61.01 -45.17 45.93
C ASN A 368 61.12 -45.87 47.29
N ALA A 369 60.00 -46.20 47.92
CA ALA A 369 59.98 -46.91 49.19
C ALA A 369 60.45 -48.37 49.03
N GLN A 370 60.01 -49.08 47.99
CA GLN A 370 60.51 -50.43 47.68
C GLN A 370 62.02 -50.44 47.46
N ALA A 371 62.55 -49.46 46.70
CA ALA A 371 63.98 -49.33 46.48
C ALA A 371 64.74 -49.20 47.82
N GLN A 372 64.27 -48.37 48.75
CA GLN A 372 64.90 -48.19 50.07
C GLN A 372 64.88 -49.46 50.93
N VAL A 373 63.82 -50.27 50.86
CA VAL A 373 63.74 -51.57 51.55
C VAL A 373 64.76 -52.55 50.97
N ASN A 374 64.91 -52.60 49.64
CA ASN A 374 65.88 -53.48 48.97
C ASN A 374 67.35 -53.09 49.20
N TYR A 375 67.65 -51.84 49.60
CA TYR A 375 69.01 -51.39 49.97
C TYR A 375 69.33 -51.53 51.48
N SER A 376 68.34 -51.85 52.31
CA SER A 376 68.48 -51.94 53.78
C SER A 376 68.56 -53.39 54.31
N ASN A 377 68.31 -54.37 53.44
CA ASN A 377 68.58 -55.79 53.61
C ASN A 377 69.81 -56.18 52.79
#